data_AF-A0A8S4QQ61-F1
#
_entry.id   AF-A0A8S4QQ61-F1
#
_cell.length_a   1.000
_cell.length_b   1.000
_cell.length_c   1.000
_cell.angle_alpha   90.00
_cell.angle_beta   90.00
_cell.angle_gamma   90.00
#
_symmetry.space_group_name_H-M   'P 1'
#
loop_
_entity.id
_entity.type
_entity.pdbx_description
1 polymer ?
#
loop_
_entity_poly.entity_id
_entity_poly.type
_entity_poly.pdbx_seq_one_letter_code
_entity_poly.pdbx_strand_id
1 'polypeptide(L)'
;MDTIDEYSLWFRKDEVLFVDNTLFNGAPGLWRAWQLDFKGVKRQWGTIPSKFKVEEILRRSVGTLDNDAQRRASSTARRSFFRRKKHRDSKELASFSNTELGCWSDSGTLADDVPPLSYQRVERLH
;
A
#
# COMPACT_ATOMS: atom_id res chain seq x y z
N MET A 1 9.87 -7.59 19.91
CA MET A 1 9.12 -6.77 20.87
C MET A 1 7.97 -6.18 20.07
N ASP A 2 6.87 -6.92 19.96
CA ASP A 2 5.64 -6.39 19.38
C ASP A 2 5.10 -5.42 20.42
N THR A 3 5.45 -4.14 20.27
CA THR A 3 4.86 -3.07 21.08
C THR A 3 3.39 -3.08 20.75
N ILE A 4 2.58 -3.66 21.63
CA ILE A 4 1.13 -3.54 21.58
C ILE A 4 0.88 -2.04 21.65
N ASP A 5 0.54 -1.46 20.51
CA ASP A 5 0.21 -0.04 20.41
C ASP A 5 -1.02 0.17 21.27
N GLU A 6 -0.86 0.87 22.39
CA GLU A 6 -1.91 1.11 23.39
C GLU A 6 -3.15 1.75 22.76
N TYR A 7 -2.96 2.47 21.65
CA TYR A 7 -4.01 3.16 20.94
C TYR A 7 -4.56 2.37 19.75
N SER A 8 -4.16 1.11 19.54
CA SER A 8 -4.57 0.31 18.39
C SER A 8 -6.09 0.20 18.27
N LEU A 9 -6.63 0.62 17.13
CA LEU A 9 -8.06 0.57 16.83
C LEU A 9 -8.42 -0.76 16.18
N TRP A 10 -9.23 -1.57 16.86
CA TRP A 10 -9.82 -2.77 16.27
C TRP A 10 -11.08 -2.45 15.48
N PHE A 11 -11.22 -3.06 14.31
CA PHE A 11 -12.37 -2.91 13.41
C PHE A 11 -12.51 -4.17 12.56
N ARG A 12 -13.68 -4.35 11.92
CA ARG A 12 -13.96 -5.51 11.04
C ARG A 12 -13.87 -5.13 9.57
N LYS A 13 -13.72 -6.14 8.72
CA LYS A 13 -13.83 -5.96 7.26
C LYS A 13 -15.16 -5.26 6.93
N ASP A 14 -15.11 -4.38 5.94
CA ASP A 14 -16.24 -3.58 5.43
C ASP A 14 -16.75 -2.48 6.40
N GLU A 15 -16.14 -2.29 7.58
CA GLU A 15 -16.39 -1.11 8.41
C GLU A 15 -15.71 0.14 7.83
N VAL A 16 -16.41 1.27 7.87
CA VAL A 16 -15.90 2.55 7.35
C VAL A 16 -15.25 3.34 8.47
N LEU A 17 -14.03 3.79 8.23
CA LEU A 17 -13.24 4.60 9.15
C LEU A 17 -13.03 6.00 8.59
N PHE A 18 -13.00 7.01 9.46
CA PHE A 18 -12.56 8.35 9.12
C PHE A 18 -11.12 8.56 9.56
N VAL A 19 -10.20 8.67 8.60
CA VAL A 19 -8.78 8.95 8.87
C VAL A 19 -8.58 10.47 8.91
N ASP A 20 -8.07 10.97 10.03
CA ASP A 20 -7.86 12.42 10.24
C ASP A 20 -6.37 12.82 10.33
N ASN A 21 -5.48 11.85 10.53
CA ASN A 21 -4.04 12.06 10.55
C ASN A 21 -3.33 10.86 9.90
N THR A 22 -2.52 11.12 8.88
CA THR A 22 -1.77 10.10 8.13
C THR A 22 -0.31 9.96 8.57
N LEU A 23 0.11 10.71 9.59
CA LEU A 23 1.46 10.73 10.18
C LEU A 23 1.35 10.73 11.71
N PHE A 24 0.71 9.72 12.30
CA PHE A 24 0.62 9.62 13.75
C PHE A 24 2.03 9.51 14.36
N ASN A 25 2.29 10.24 15.45
CA ASN A 25 3.63 10.43 16.03
C ASN A 25 4.69 11.05 15.09
N GLY A 26 4.27 11.72 14.01
CA GLY A 26 5.18 12.44 13.10
C GLY A 26 5.97 11.54 12.16
N ALA A 27 5.62 10.25 12.06
CA ALA A 27 6.28 9.28 11.19
C ALA A 27 5.29 8.60 10.22
N PRO A 28 5.73 8.22 9.01
CA PRO A 28 4.91 7.43 8.10
C PRO A 28 4.74 6.00 8.63
N GLY A 29 3.59 5.39 8.34
CA GLY A 29 3.32 3.98 8.65
C GLY A 29 2.16 3.76 9.62
N LEU A 30 1.80 4.76 10.41
CA LEU A 30 0.70 4.69 11.38
C LEU A 30 -0.23 5.90 11.21
N TRP A 31 -1.52 5.65 11.16
CA TRP A 31 -2.57 6.64 10.96
C TRP A 31 -3.47 6.71 12.17
N ARG A 32 -4.06 7.88 12.45
CA ARG A 32 -5.17 8.00 13.40
C ARG A 32 -6.48 7.98 12.66
N ALA A 33 -7.38 7.14 13.14
CA ALA A 33 -8.69 6.94 12.56
C ALA A 33 -9.77 6.95 13.63
N TRP A 34 -11.00 7.19 13.16
CA TRP A 34 -12.22 7.08 13.95
C TRP A 34 -13.13 6.03 13.35
N GLN A 35 -13.67 5.15 14.18
CA GLN A 35 -14.83 4.35 13.79
C GLN A 35 -16.03 5.27 13.55
N LEU A 36 -16.74 5.03 12.45
CA LEU A 36 -17.99 5.68 12.16
C LEU A 36 -19.16 4.75 12.49
N ASP A 37 -20.26 5.31 12.99
CA ASP A 37 -21.52 4.58 13.04
C ASP A 37 -22.25 4.62 11.68
N PHE A 38 -23.42 3.98 11.62
CA PHE A 38 -24.27 3.95 10.43
C PHE A 38 -24.76 5.33 9.96
N LYS A 39 -24.67 6.36 10.80
CA LYS A 39 -25.01 7.76 10.46
C LYS A 39 -23.77 8.57 10.06
N GLY A 40 -22.58 7.97 10.05
CA GLY A 40 -21.31 8.64 9.78
C GLY A 40 -20.79 9.48 10.95
N VAL A 41 -21.27 9.24 12.18
CA VAL A 41 -20.80 9.95 13.39
C VAL A 41 -19.57 9.24 13.95
N LYS A 42 -18.53 10.01 14.27
CA LYS A 42 -17.30 9.51 14.89
C LYS A 42 -17.58 8.96 16.30
N ARG A 43 -17.12 7.74 16.59
CA ARG A 43 -17.34 7.05 17.87
C ARG A 43 -16.03 6.93 18.65
N GLN A 44 -15.26 5.88 18.36
CA GLN A 44 -14.00 5.58 19.01
C GLN A 44 -12.85 5.95 18.08
N TRP A 45 -11.82 6.58 18.65
CA TRP A 45 -10.57 6.83 17.95
C TRP A 45 -9.52 5.79 18.31
N GLY A 46 -8.53 5.65 17.44
CA GLY A 46 -7.32 4.90 17.70
C GLY A 46 -6.38 4.95 16.50
N THR A 47 -5.34 4.14 16.53
CA THR A 47 -4.33 4.02 15.50
C THR A 47 -4.60 2.82 14.60
N ILE A 48 -4.34 2.97 13.31
CA ILE A 48 -4.37 1.88 12.33
C ILE A 48 -3.09 1.92 11.50
N PRO A 49 -2.59 0.77 11.00
CA PRO A 49 -1.50 0.78 10.04
C PRO A 49 -1.85 1.62 8.81
N SER A 50 -0.89 2.29 8.21
CA SER A 50 -1.14 3.01 6.96
C SER A 50 -1.46 2.04 5.82
N LYS A 51 -2.14 2.51 4.77
CA LYS A 51 -2.36 1.71 3.54
C LYS A 51 -1.06 1.08 3.02
N PHE A 52 -0.01 1.89 2.93
CA PHE A 52 1.32 1.42 2.52
C PHE A 52 1.85 0.31 3.45
N LYS A 53 1.67 0.45 4.77
CA LYS A 53 2.17 -0.53 5.74
C LYS A 53 1.43 -1.86 5.62
N VAL A 54 0.11 -1.82 5.44
CA VAL A 54 -0.72 -3.02 5.20
C VAL A 54 -0.26 -3.72 3.93
N GLU A 55 -0.09 -2.98 2.83
CA GLU A 55 0.34 -3.54 1.54
C GLU A 55 1.78 -4.10 1.59
N GLU A 56 2.68 -3.47 2.36
CA GLU A 56 4.03 -3.98 2.60
C GLU A 56 4.00 -5.34 3.30
N ILE A 57 3.19 -5.48 4.36
CA ILE A 57 3.04 -6.72 5.12
C ILE A 57 2.46 -7.82 4.23
N LEU A 58 1.42 -7.50 3.47
CA LEU A 58 0.75 -8.45 2.60
C LEU A 58 1.67 -8.92 1.45
N ARG A 59 2.46 -8.02 0.87
CA ARG A 59 3.47 -8.38 -0.14
C ARG A 59 4.55 -9.31 0.42
N ARG A 60 4.96 -9.09 1.67
CA ARG A 60 5.93 -9.97 2.35
C ARG A 60 5.34 -11.34 2.63
N SER A 61 4.05 -11.42 3.02
CA SER A 61 3.41 -12.71 3.30
C SER A 61 3.21 -13.56 2.04
N VAL A 62 2.90 -12.94 0.88
CA VAL A 62 2.76 -13.68 -0.39
C VAL A 62 4.12 -14.08 -0.98
N GLY A 63 5.14 -13.22 -0.89
CA GLY A 63 6.46 -13.46 -1.47
C GLY A 63 7.37 -14.45 -0.72
N THR A 64 6.98 -14.90 0.49
CA THR A 64 7.72 -15.93 1.23
C THR A 64 7.63 -17.31 0.56
N LEU A 65 6.60 -17.58 -0.25
CA LEU A 65 6.46 -18.87 -0.95
C LEU A 65 7.38 -19.00 -2.18
N ASP A 66 7.75 -17.88 -2.82
CA ASP A 66 8.55 -17.91 -4.06
C ASP A 66 10.07 -17.77 -3.86
N ASN A 67 10.52 -17.23 -2.72
CA ASN A 67 11.93 -16.84 -2.54
C ASN A 67 12.86 -18.04 -2.24
N ASP A 68 12.34 -19.13 -1.66
CA ASP A 68 13.15 -20.33 -1.39
C ASP A 68 13.45 -21.15 -2.66
N ALA A 69 12.66 -20.97 -3.73
CA ALA A 69 12.93 -21.56 -5.03
C ALA A 69 13.92 -20.73 -5.86
N GLN A 70 13.85 -19.39 -5.78
CA GLN A 70 14.64 -18.49 -6.64
C GLN A 70 16.11 -18.34 -6.20
N ARG A 71 16.42 -18.48 -4.89
CA ARG A 71 17.79 -18.29 -4.36
C ARG A 71 18.83 -19.30 -4.86
N ARG A 72 18.43 -20.39 -5.55
CA ARG A 72 19.36 -21.34 -6.18
C ARG A 72 19.75 -21.00 -7.63
N ALA A 73 19.16 -19.98 -8.27
CA ALA A 73 19.37 -19.74 -9.70
C ALA A 73 20.16 -18.46 -10.07
N SER A 74 20.45 -17.55 -9.14
CA SER A 74 21.00 -16.22 -9.50
C SER A 74 22.52 -16.14 -9.68
N SER A 75 23.23 -17.26 -9.70
CA SER A 75 24.62 -17.30 -10.14
C SER A 75 24.69 -17.51 -11.66
N THR A 76 24.49 -16.47 -12.46
CA THR A 76 25.20 -16.26 -13.74
C THR A 76 24.70 -15.01 -14.46
N ALA A 77 25.59 -14.44 -15.28
CA ALA A 77 25.44 -13.32 -16.21
C ALA A 77 25.79 -11.93 -15.67
N ARG A 78 27.10 -11.68 -15.71
CA ARG A 78 27.80 -10.39 -15.81
C ARG A 78 26.97 -9.35 -16.56
N ARG A 79 26.43 -8.37 -15.82
CA ARG A 79 25.59 -7.29 -16.35
C ARG A 79 26.48 -6.30 -17.14
N SER A 80 26.13 -6.09 -18.40
CA SER A 80 26.84 -5.24 -19.38
C SER A 80 27.08 -3.80 -18.88
N PHE A 81 28.29 -3.27 -19.18
CA PHE A 81 28.75 -1.92 -18.87
C PHE A 81 28.44 -0.89 -19.98
N PHE A 82 27.71 -1.26 -21.03
CA PHE A 82 27.38 -0.33 -22.11
C PHE A 82 26.12 0.49 -21.80
N ARG A 83 26.31 1.78 -21.50
CA ARG A 83 25.23 2.78 -21.34
C ARG A 83 24.68 3.17 -22.71
N ARG A 84 23.36 3.10 -22.91
CA ARG A 84 22.69 3.85 -24.00
C ARG A 84 22.11 5.15 -23.45
N LYS A 85 22.56 6.26 -24.04
CA LYS A 85 21.99 7.61 -23.86
C LYS A 85 20.79 7.75 -24.79
N LYS A 86 19.60 8.01 -24.25
CA LYS A 86 18.46 8.52 -25.02
C LYS A 86 17.77 9.60 -24.20
N HIS A 87 17.89 10.85 -24.66
CA HIS A 87 17.06 11.95 -24.16
C HIS A 87 15.73 11.83 -24.90
N ARG A 88 14.63 11.62 -24.16
CA ARG A 88 13.27 11.70 -24.71
C ARG A 88 12.68 12.98 -24.14
N ASP A 89 12.28 13.87 -25.03
CA ASP A 89 11.93 15.25 -24.75
C ASP A 89 10.85 15.38 -23.68
N SER A 90 11.10 16.26 -22.72
CA SER A 90 10.23 16.57 -21.60
C SER A 90 9.18 17.59 -22.06
N LYS A 91 8.01 17.13 -22.49
CA LYS A 91 6.88 18.03 -22.71
C LYS A 91 5.55 17.32 -22.44
N GLU A 92 5.24 17.09 -21.17
CA GLU A 92 3.89 17.09 -20.55
C GLU A 92 4.12 17.29 -19.03
N LEU A 93 4.24 18.52 -18.54
CA LEU A 93 3.14 19.29 -17.93
C LEU A 93 2.24 18.45 -17.01
N ALA A 94 2.62 18.40 -15.74
CA ALA A 94 1.75 18.52 -14.58
C ALA A 94 0.32 17.95 -14.72
N SER A 95 0.14 16.63 -14.56
CA SER A 95 -1.15 16.08 -14.12
C SER A 95 -1.03 14.63 -13.65
N PHE A 96 -0.31 14.39 -12.55
CA PHE A 96 -0.51 13.16 -11.77
C PHE A 96 -0.44 13.47 -10.28
N SER A 97 -1.37 14.29 -9.80
CA SER A 97 -1.83 14.17 -8.42
C SER A 97 -2.96 13.16 -8.40
N ASN A 98 -2.61 11.91 -8.62
CA ASN A 98 -3.42 10.80 -8.18
C ASN A 98 -2.44 9.76 -7.67
N THR A 99 -2.44 9.53 -6.36
CA THR A 99 -1.79 8.36 -5.77
C THR A 99 -2.63 7.12 -6.09
N GLU A 100 -2.84 6.88 -7.38
CA GLU A 100 -3.13 5.57 -7.92
C GLU A 100 -1.76 4.96 -8.17
N LEU A 101 -1.30 4.15 -7.21
CA LEU A 101 -0.28 3.13 -7.50
C LEU A 101 -0.93 2.14 -8.46
N GLY A 102 -1.04 2.54 -9.72
CA GLY A 102 -1.35 1.64 -10.82
C GLY A 102 -0.21 0.65 -10.91
N CYS A 103 -0.43 -0.56 -10.41
CA CYS A 103 0.34 -1.75 -10.75
C CYS A 103 0.03 -2.11 -12.22
N TRP A 104 0.33 -1.23 -13.17
CA TRP A 104 0.13 -1.52 -14.58
C TRP A 104 1.41 -2.19 -15.07
N SER A 105 1.56 -3.45 -14.69
CA SER A 105 2.46 -4.37 -15.38
C SER A 105 1.75 -4.84 -16.64
N ASP A 106 1.89 -4.09 -17.74
CA ASP A 106 1.63 -4.62 -19.07
C ASP A 106 2.77 -5.57 -19.45
N SER A 107 2.74 -6.76 -18.87
CA SER A 107 3.49 -7.90 -19.36
C SER A 107 2.66 -9.12 -19.06
N GLY A 108 1.95 -9.58 -20.08
CA GLY A 108 1.03 -10.70 -20.02
C GLY A 108 1.65 -11.94 -19.38
N THR A 109 1.20 -12.22 -18.18
CA THR A 109 0.95 -13.58 -17.69
C THR A 109 -0.32 -13.52 -16.88
N LEU A 110 -1.29 -14.34 -17.27
CA LEU A 110 -2.59 -14.56 -16.68
C LEU A 110 -2.46 -14.95 -15.19
N ALA A 111 -2.32 -13.97 -14.32
CA ALA A 111 -2.64 -14.07 -12.91
C ALA A 111 -3.61 -12.91 -12.67
N ASP A 112 -4.88 -13.25 -12.50
CA ASP A 112 -5.95 -12.36 -12.04
C ASP A 112 -5.62 -12.01 -10.57
N ASP A 113 -4.55 -11.27 -10.38
CA ASP A 113 -3.97 -10.95 -9.08
C ASP A 113 -4.77 -9.76 -8.55
N VAL A 114 -5.96 -10.08 -8.03
CA VAL A 114 -6.82 -9.13 -7.31
C VAL A 114 -5.90 -8.39 -6.34
N PRO A 115 -5.70 -7.07 -6.52
CA PRO A 115 -4.75 -6.36 -5.69
C PRO A 115 -5.16 -6.53 -4.23
N PRO A 116 -4.19 -6.70 -3.34
CA PRO A 116 -4.44 -6.93 -1.94
C PRO A 116 -5.47 -5.93 -1.40
N LEU A 117 -6.62 -6.43 -0.93
CA LEU A 117 -7.72 -5.65 -0.37
C LEU A 117 -7.27 -5.00 0.96
N SER A 118 -6.52 -3.90 0.85
CA SER A 118 -6.13 -3.04 1.96
C SER A 118 -7.28 -2.09 2.30
N TYR A 119 -7.02 -0.78 2.39
CA TYR A 119 -8.07 0.22 2.57
C TYR A 119 -8.63 0.69 1.23
N GLN A 120 -9.96 0.64 1.12
CA GLN A 120 -10.71 1.26 0.04
C GLN A 120 -11.19 2.65 0.49
N ARG A 121 -10.95 3.66 -0.35
CA ARG A 121 -11.51 5.00 -0.14
C ARG A 121 -12.99 4.98 -0.53
N VAL A 122 -13.84 5.51 0.34
CA VAL A 122 -15.28 5.62 0.13
C VAL A 122 -15.72 7.06 0.33
N GLU A 123 -16.82 7.44 -0.32
CA GLU A 123 -17.41 8.78 -0.22
C GLU A 123 -18.84 8.66 0.32
N ARG A 124 -19.26 9.64 1.13
CA ARG A 124 -20.63 9.69 1.64
C ARG A 124 -21.53 10.31 0.56
N LEU A 125 -22.56 9.59 0.16
CA LEU A 125 -23.60 10.11 -0.72
C LEU A 125 -24.42 11.17 0.03
N HIS A 126 -24.75 12.27 -0.65
CA HIS A 126 -25.53 13.39 -0.12
C HIS A 126 -27.00 13.31 -0.56
#